data_AF-A0A7S2MNJ6-F1
#
_entry.id   AF-A0A7S2MNJ6-F1
#
_cell.length_a   1.000
_cell.length_b   1.000
_cell.length_c   1.000
_cell.angle_alpha   90.00
_cell.angle_beta   90.00
_cell.angle_gamma   90.00
#
_symmetry.space_group_name_H-M   'P 1'
#
loop_
_entity.id
_entity.type
_entity.pdbx_description
1 polymer ?
#
loop_
_entity_poly.entity_id
_entity_poly.type
_entity_poly.pdbx_seq_one_letter_code
_entity_poly.pdbx_strand_id
1 'polypeptide(L)'
;PAARLLCQSSKVDDLLAEQWIRSGARDVMDCEVTRLVRDLCRQLNRSDQEVLPHLHRIVTLNWIESLDDLDLVSEDHWADWEVPERLVISIKAAVSARRQDMMKASLGSAVTWLWGGSARSADDAPDDGTPNGART
;
A
#
# COMPACT_ATOMS: atom_id res chain seq x y z
N PRO A 1 27.05 32.26 -0.70
CA PRO A 1 26.12 32.57 0.42
C PRO A 1 24.64 32.30 0.10
N ALA A 2 24.33 31.50 -0.92
CA ALA A 2 22.96 31.30 -1.43
C ALA A 2 22.23 30.08 -0.85
N ALA A 3 22.92 29.18 -0.14
CA ALA A 3 22.34 27.94 0.38
C ALA A 3 21.44 28.12 1.63
N ARG A 4 21.34 29.34 2.19
CA ARG A 4 20.61 29.58 3.45
C ARG A 4 19.14 29.98 3.28
N LEU A 5 18.68 30.25 2.06
CA LEU A 5 17.33 30.75 1.80
C LEU A 5 16.29 29.65 1.53
N LEU A 6 16.71 28.44 1.16
CA LEU A 6 15.78 27.32 0.91
C LEU A 6 15.30 26.63 2.20
N CYS A 7 16.04 26.77 3.31
CA CYS A 7 15.70 26.14 4.59
C CYS A 7 14.61 26.90 5.40
N GLN A 8 14.16 28.07 4.94
CA GLN A 8 13.04 28.76 5.57
C GLN A 8 11.67 28.35 5.00
N SER A 9 11.65 27.67 3.84
CA SER A 9 10.39 27.23 3.22
C SER A 9 9.74 26.08 4.01
N SER A 10 10.56 25.15 4.54
CA SER A 10 10.04 23.93 5.19
C SER A 10 9.15 24.22 6.40
N LYS A 11 9.42 25.28 7.16
CA LYS A 11 8.63 25.61 8.36
C LYS A 11 7.20 26.02 8.04
N VAL A 12 6.96 26.61 6.88
CA VAL A 12 5.60 27.02 6.48
C VAL A 12 4.81 25.80 6.02
N ASP A 13 5.47 24.88 5.31
CA ASP A 13 4.87 23.61 4.88
C ASP A 13 4.53 22.71 6.08
N ASP A 14 5.37 22.66 7.11
CA ASP A 14 5.11 21.91 8.35
C ASP A 14 3.90 22.48 9.11
N LEU A 15 3.81 23.81 9.25
CA LEU A 15 2.69 24.46 9.93
C LEU A 15 1.36 24.29 9.18
N LEU A 16 1.40 24.29 7.84
CA LEU A 16 0.23 24.01 7.01
C LEU A 16 -0.21 22.55 7.15
N ALA A 17 0.72 21.60 7.16
CA ALA A 17 0.42 20.19 7.40
C ALA A 17 -0.22 19.99 8.77
N GLU A 18 0.36 20.57 9.84
CA GLU A 18 -0.23 20.54 11.18
C GLU A 18 -1.62 21.16 11.22
N GLN A 19 -1.81 22.29 10.52
CA GLN A 19 -3.11 22.96 10.46
C GLN A 19 -4.14 22.11 9.71
N TRP A 20 -3.77 21.42 8.63
CA TRP A 20 -4.65 20.53 7.86
C TRP A 20 -5.04 19.27 8.64
N ILE A 21 -4.10 18.70 9.38
CA ILE A 21 -4.34 17.61 10.33
C ILE A 21 -5.32 18.08 11.41
N ARG A 22 -5.11 19.29 11.95
CA ARG A 22 -5.93 19.87 13.02
C ARG A 22 -7.32 20.31 12.55
N SER A 23 -7.45 20.80 11.32
CA SER A 23 -8.73 21.21 10.74
C SER A 23 -9.59 20.03 10.28
N GLY A 24 -9.07 18.80 10.35
CA GLY A 24 -9.79 17.64 9.88
C GLY A 24 -10.08 17.72 8.39
N ALA A 25 -9.11 18.21 7.59
CA ALA A 25 -9.10 17.97 6.15
C ALA A 25 -8.97 16.45 5.94
N ARG A 26 -10.11 15.78 6.07
CA ARG A 26 -10.24 14.32 6.28
C ARG A 26 -9.94 13.53 5.02
N ASP A 27 -10.01 14.16 3.86
CA ASP A 27 -9.80 13.48 2.60
C ASP A 27 -8.35 13.59 2.15
N VAL A 28 -7.57 12.60 2.58
CA VAL A 28 -6.48 12.12 1.74
C VAL A 28 -7.12 11.48 0.52
N MET A 29 -6.65 11.81 -0.67
CA MET A 29 -7.13 11.20 -1.90
C MET A 29 -7.05 9.66 -1.82
N ASP A 30 -8.14 8.99 -2.18
CA ASP A 30 -8.20 7.53 -2.22
C ASP A 30 -7.50 7.00 -3.48
N CYS A 31 -6.18 6.86 -3.39
CA CYS A 31 -5.33 6.30 -4.43
C CYS A 31 -4.68 4.97 -3.99
N GLU A 32 -3.94 4.35 -4.90
CA GLU A 32 -3.29 3.08 -4.65
C GLU A 32 -2.30 3.14 -3.49
N VAL A 33 -1.53 4.23 -3.40
CA VAL A 33 -0.58 4.48 -2.31
C VAL A 33 -1.29 4.63 -0.97
N THR A 34 -2.40 5.38 -0.92
CA THR A 34 -3.21 5.53 0.30
C THR A 34 -3.70 4.19 0.82
N ARG A 35 -4.20 3.32 -0.07
CA ARG A 35 -4.68 1.98 0.29
C ARG A 35 -3.55 1.10 0.81
N LEU A 36 -2.42 1.10 0.11
CA LEU A 36 -1.23 0.33 0.52
C LEU A 36 -0.75 0.75 1.91
N VAL A 37 -0.56 2.05 2.14
CA VAL A 37 -0.05 2.57 3.40
C VAL A 37 -1.02 2.28 4.54
N ARG A 38 -2.35 2.43 4.34
CA ARG A 38 -3.35 2.07 5.35
C ARG A 38 -3.29 0.57 5.72
N ASP A 39 -3.16 -0.30 4.72
CA ASP A 39 -3.07 -1.75 4.99
C ASP A 39 -1.79 -2.13 5.73
N LEU A 40 -0.66 -1.53 5.40
CA LEU A 40 0.59 -1.70 6.15
C LEU A 40 0.47 -1.19 7.59
N CYS A 41 -0.22 -0.08 7.79
CA CYS A 41 -0.40 0.47 9.13
C CYS A 41 -1.31 -0.40 10.01
N ARG A 42 -2.34 -1.00 9.43
CA ARG A 42 -3.15 -2.03 10.10
C ARG A 42 -2.30 -3.23 10.52
N GLN A 43 -1.40 -3.69 9.65
CA GLN A 43 -0.46 -4.78 9.97
C GLN A 43 0.52 -4.41 11.09
N LEU A 44 0.93 -3.14 11.17
CA LEU A 44 1.78 -2.60 12.23
C LEU A 44 1.02 -2.20 13.50
N ASN A 45 -0.29 -2.48 13.56
CA ASN A 45 -1.19 -2.14 14.68
C ASN A 45 -1.17 -0.64 15.02
N ARG A 46 -1.08 0.22 14.00
CA ARG A 46 -1.13 1.69 14.10
C ARG A 46 -2.52 2.20 13.80
N SER A 47 -2.92 3.28 14.48
CA SER A 47 -4.21 3.92 14.23
C SER A 47 -4.19 4.74 12.93
N ASP A 48 -5.32 4.82 12.24
CA ASP A 48 -5.45 5.66 11.03
C ASP A 48 -5.11 7.14 11.33
N GLN A 49 -5.33 7.60 12.57
CA GLN A 49 -5.00 8.95 13.00
C GLN A 49 -3.49 9.21 13.08
N GLU A 50 -2.71 8.22 13.53
CA GLU A 50 -1.23 8.32 13.56
C GLU A 50 -0.62 8.37 12.15
N VAL A 51 -1.32 7.83 11.16
CA VAL A 51 -0.82 7.61 9.80
C VAL A 51 -1.25 8.71 8.84
N LEU A 52 -2.36 9.36 9.13
CA LEU A 52 -2.89 10.50 8.39
C LEU A 52 -1.85 11.60 8.08
N PRO A 53 -0.97 12.05 9.01
CA PRO A 53 0.08 13.01 8.69
C PRO A 53 1.02 12.51 7.58
N HIS A 54 1.45 11.26 7.66
CA HIS A 54 2.36 10.66 6.69
C HIS A 54 1.68 10.49 5.33
N LEU A 55 0.40 10.09 5.32
CA LEU A 55 -0.40 10.00 4.09
C LEU A 55 -0.56 11.36 3.39
N HIS A 56 -0.86 12.42 4.14
CA HIS A 56 -0.94 13.76 3.57
C HIS A 56 0.40 14.21 2.99
N ARG A 57 1.51 13.91 3.66
CA ARG A 57 2.83 14.27 3.16
C ARG A 57 3.19 13.52 1.88
N ILE A 58 2.92 12.22 1.82
CA ILE A 58 3.23 11.39 0.64
C ILE A 58 2.30 11.73 -0.53
N VAL A 59 0.98 11.72 -0.30
CA VAL A 59 -0.02 11.78 -1.38
C VAL A 59 -0.39 13.22 -1.70
N THR A 60 -0.66 14.05 -0.70
CA THR A 60 -1.20 15.40 -0.93
C THR A 60 -0.10 16.43 -1.21
N LEU A 61 1.02 16.37 -0.48
CA LEU A 61 2.11 17.33 -0.65
C LEU A 61 3.08 16.94 -1.78
N ASN A 62 3.36 15.64 -1.96
CA ASN A 62 4.31 15.16 -2.97
C ASN A 62 3.65 14.49 -4.19
N TRP A 63 2.32 14.42 -4.24
CA TRP A 63 1.53 13.88 -5.36
C TRP A 63 1.93 12.47 -5.78
N ILE A 64 2.28 11.63 -4.80
CA ILE A 64 2.64 10.22 -5.03
C ILE A 64 1.34 9.40 -5.02
N GLU A 65 0.75 9.19 -6.20
CA GLU A 65 -0.55 8.54 -6.36
C GLU A 65 -0.44 7.06 -6.75
N SER A 66 0.64 6.70 -7.46
CA SER A 66 0.89 5.36 -7.98
C SER A 66 2.07 4.66 -7.28
N LEU A 67 2.12 3.33 -7.38
CA LEU A 67 3.26 2.57 -6.84
C LEU A 67 4.54 2.75 -7.65
N ASP A 68 4.44 3.09 -8.94
CA ASP A 68 5.62 3.35 -9.76
C ASP A 68 6.30 4.67 -9.38
N ASP A 69 5.53 5.67 -8.91
CA ASP A 69 6.08 6.93 -8.40
C ASP A 69 6.90 6.72 -7.12
N LEU A 70 6.51 5.75 -6.28
CA LEU A 70 7.24 5.41 -5.04
C LEU A 70 8.67 4.92 -5.31
N ASP A 71 8.91 4.27 -6.45
CA ASP A 71 10.25 3.79 -6.83
C ASP A 71 11.20 4.95 -7.18
N LEU A 72 10.66 6.11 -7.57
CA LEU A 72 11.44 7.31 -7.90
C LEU A 72 11.88 8.09 -6.65
N VAL A 73 11.32 7.76 -5.48
CA VAL A 73 11.59 8.46 -4.23
C VAL A 73 12.88 7.95 -3.59
N SER A 74 13.93 8.78 -3.66
CA SER A 74 15.22 8.54 -2.98
C SER A 74 15.10 8.45 -1.45
N GLU A 75 16.06 7.79 -0.78
CA GLU A 75 16.14 7.70 0.69
C GLU A 75 16.14 9.08 1.36
N ASP A 76 16.78 10.08 0.73
CA ASP A 76 16.88 11.43 1.28
C ASP A 76 15.50 12.09 1.37
N HIS A 77 14.64 11.88 0.37
CA HIS A 77 13.26 12.40 0.40
C HIS A 77 12.44 11.78 1.54
N TRP A 78 12.63 10.48 1.82
CA TRP A 78 11.94 9.83 2.93
C TRP A 78 12.34 10.42 4.29
N ALA A 79 13.61 10.78 4.45
CA ALA A 79 14.13 11.45 5.63
C ALA A 79 13.58 12.89 5.74
N ASP A 80 13.55 13.64 4.64
CA ASP A 80 13.01 15.01 4.60
C ASP A 80 11.51 15.07 4.92
N TRP A 81 10.76 14.01 4.60
CA TRP A 81 9.34 13.90 4.94
C TRP A 81 9.09 13.39 6.36
N GLU A 82 10.14 13.03 7.10
CA GLU A 82 10.04 12.50 8.47
C GLU A 82 9.14 11.25 8.56
N VAL A 83 9.15 10.42 7.51
CA VAL A 83 8.39 9.16 7.50
C VAL A 83 9.16 8.13 8.34
N PRO A 84 8.51 7.41 9.28
CA PRO A 84 9.19 6.42 10.09
C PRO A 84 9.88 5.35 9.24
N GLU A 85 11.17 5.11 9.49
CA GLU A 85 11.98 4.15 8.72
C GLU A 85 11.32 2.78 8.58
N ARG A 86 10.69 2.28 9.65
CA ARG A 86 9.92 1.02 9.63
C ARG A 86 8.81 1.03 8.58
N LEU A 87 8.10 2.15 8.43
CA LEU A 87 7.04 2.29 7.44
C LEU A 87 7.63 2.34 6.03
N VAL A 88 8.74 3.06 5.83
CA VAL A 88 9.46 3.12 4.53
C VAL A 88 9.90 1.73 4.08
N ILE A 89 10.52 0.95 4.97
CA ILE A 89 10.94 -0.43 4.68
C ILE A 89 9.73 -1.29 4.29
N SER A 90 8.63 -1.19 5.03
CA SER A 90 7.39 -1.92 4.73
C SER A 90 6.78 -1.53 3.38
N ILE A 91 6.78 -0.24 3.04
CA ILE A 91 6.29 0.25 1.74
C ILE A 91 7.15 -0.32 0.60
N LYS A 92 8.48 -0.19 0.69
CA LYS A 92 9.41 -0.69 -0.35
C LYS A 92 9.32 -2.20 -0.54
N ALA A 93 9.21 -2.94 0.57
CA ALA A 93 9.01 -4.38 0.53
C ALA A 93 7.69 -4.75 -0.18
N ALA A 94 6.61 -4.04 0.13
CA ALA A 94 5.30 -4.30 -0.46
C ALA A 94 5.24 -3.93 -1.96
N VAL A 95 5.84 -2.81 -2.36
CA VAL A 95 5.97 -2.40 -3.79
C VAL A 95 6.75 -3.46 -4.57
N SER A 96 7.89 -3.90 -4.02
CA SER A 96 8.73 -4.94 -4.64
C SER A 96 7.99 -6.26 -4.79
N ALA A 97 7.27 -6.70 -3.76
CA ALA A 97 6.48 -7.93 -3.79
C ALA A 97 5.37 -7.88 -4.86
N ARG A 98 4.64 -6.77 -4.92
CA ARG A 98 3.53 -6.60 -5.87
C ARG A 98 4.00 -6.60 -7.33
N ARG A 99 5.16 -6.00 -7.60
CA ARG A 99 5.79 -6.05 -8.93
C ARG A 99 6.19 -7.47 -9.31
N GLN A 100 6.76 -8.24 -8.38
CA GLN A 100 7.10 -9.64 -8.63
C GLN A 100 5.87 -10.48 -8.94
N ASP A 101 4.75 -10.23 -8.27
CA ASP A 101 3.50 -10.94 -8.54
C ASP A 101 2.91 -10.58 -9.91
N MET A 102 2.99 -9.31 -10.33
CA MET A 102 2.61 -8.91 -11.69
C MET A 102 3.48 -9.58 -12.76
N MET A 103 4.79 -9.70 -12.54
CA MET A 103 5.70 -10.40 -13.46
C MET A 103 5.39 -11.91 -13.54
N LYS A 104 5.09 -12.55 -12.40
CA LYS A 104 4.70 -13.97 -12.36
C LYS A 104 3.37 -14.20 -13.07
N ALA A 105 2.39 -13.32 -12.87
CA ALA A 105 1.09 -13.41 -13.55
C ALA A 105 1.22 -13.22 -15.08
N SER A 106 2.11 -12.33 -15.53
CA SER A 106 2.37 -12.11 -16.95
C SER A 106 3.03 -13.31 -17.64
N LEU A 107 3.98 -13.98 -16.98
CA LEU A 107 4.65 -15.16 -17.52
C LEU A 107 3.83 -16.46 -17.39
N GLY A 108 2.90 -16.51 -16.44
CA GLY A 108 2.00 -17.66 -16.23
C GLY A 108 0.94 -17.84 -17.32
N SER A 109 0.68 -16.82 -18.14
CA SER A 109 -0.36 -16.89 -19.19
C SER A 109 0.10 -17.55 -20.49
N ALA A 110 1.40 -17.88 -20.64
CA ALA A 110 1.95 -18.49 -21.85
C ALA A 110 2.36 -19.97 -21.70
N VAL A 111 2.37 -20.54 -20.48
CA VAL A 111 2.89 -21.91 -20.21
C VAL A 111 1.82 -22.93 -19.79
N THR A 112 0.55 -22.55 -19.65
CA THR A 112 -0.53 -23.51 -19.37
C THR A 112 -1.01 -24.31 -20.60
N TRP A 113 -0.50 -24.04 -21.81
CA TRP A 113 -0.84 -24.80 -23.02
C TRP A 113 0.14 -25.93 -23.36
N LEU A 114 1.29 -26.05 -22.70
CA LEU A 114 2.30 -27.05 -23.11
C LEU A 114 2.28 -28.35 -22.30
N TRP A 115 1.73 -28.39 -21.08
CA TRP A 115 1.76 -29.56 -20.18
C TRP A 115 0.37 -29.95 -19.65
N GLY A 116 -0.65 -29.93 -20.52
CA GLY A 116 -2.04 -30.24 -20.16
C GLY A 116 -2.71 -31.29 -21.05
N GLY A 117 -1.93 -32.14 -21.71
CA GLY A 117 -2.43 -33.34 -22.37
C GLY A 117 -2.35 -34.56 -21.45
N SER A 118 -3.33 -34.77 -20.57
CA SER A 118 -3.80 -36.12 -20.21
C SER A 118 -5.00 -36.10 -19.27
N ALA A 119 -6.07 -36.68 -19.81
CA ALA A 119 -7.00 -37.58 -19.14
C ALA A 119 -7.87 -37.00 -18.00
N ARG A 120 -9.08 -36.66 -18.42
CA ARG A 120 -10.33 -36.90 -17.68
C ARG A 120 -10.33 -38.34 -17.12
N SER A 121 -10.55 -38.47 -15.82
CA SER A 121 -11.18 -39.63 -15.17
C SER A 121 -11.76 -39.07 -13.86
N ALA A 122 -13.04 -38.73 -13.76
CA ALA A 122 -14.21 -39.61 -13.68
C ALA A 122 -14.13 -40.55 -12.46
N ASP A 123 -14.34 -39.97 -11.28
CA ASP A 123 -14.80 -40.61 -10.04
C ASP A 123 -15.66 -39.52 -9.37
N ASP A 124 -16.99 -39.45 -9.40
CA ASP A 124 -18.04 -40.46 -9.18
C ASP A 124 -17.84 -41.26 -7.88
N ALA A 125 -18.26 -40.65 -6.77
CA ALA A 125 -18.70 -41.37 -5.58
C ALA A 125 -19.59 -40.47 -4.69
N PRO A 126 -20.50 -41.06 -3.89
CA PRO A 126 -21.85 -40.52 -3.70
C PRO A 126 -22.16 -39.99 -2.29
N ASP A 127 -23.26 -39.24 -2.25
CA ASP A 127 -24.36 -39.24 -1.25
C ASP A 127 -24.13 -39.93 0.10
N ASP A 128 -24.24 -39.19 1.20
CA ASP A 128 -24.98 -39.66 2.38
C ASP A 128 -25.50 -38.47 3.20
N GLY A 129 -26.81 -38.45 3.39
CA GLY A 129 -27.53 -37.37 4.07
C GLY A 129 -27.39 -37.40 5.59
N THR A 130 -27.60 -36.25 6.23
CA THR A 130 -28.05 -36.22 7.62
C THR A 130 -28.92 -35.00 7.87
N PRO A 131 -30.24 -35.18 8.08
CA PRO A 131 -31.08 -34.19 8.74
C PRO A 131 -31.39 -34.66 10.16
N ASN A 132 -31.10 -33.86 11.18
CA ASN A 132 -32.02 -33.74 12.32
C ASN A 132 -31.60 -32.67 13.32
N GLY A 133 -32.61 -32.04 13.92
CA GLY A 133 -32.44 -31.44 15.25
C GLY A 133 -33.15 -30.12 15.47
N ALA A 134 -34.46 -30.05 15.20
CA ALA A 134 -35.30 -29.06 15.85
C ALA A 134 -35.28 -29.26 17.37
N ARG A 135 -35.05 -28.19 18.14
CA ARG A 135 -35.42 -28.12 19.55
C ARG A 135 -36.04 -26.76 19.84
N THR A 136 -37.36 -26.82 19.96
CA THR A 136 -38.28 -26.09 20.86
C THR A 136 -37.81 -24.77 21.46
#